data_AF-A0A2V7I392-F1
#
_entry.id   AF-A0A2V7I392-F1
#
_cell.length_a   1.000
_cell.length_b   1.000
_cell.length_c   1.000
_cell.angle_alpha   90.00
_cell.angle_beta   90.00
_cell.angle_gamma   90.00
#
_symmetry.space_group_name_H-M   'P 1'
#
loop_
_entity.id
_entity.type
_entity.pdbx_description
1 polymer ?
#
loop_
_entity_poly.entity_id
_entity_poly.type
_entity_poly.pdbx_seq_one_letter_code
_entity_poly.pdbx_strand_id
1 'polypeptide(L)'
;MRFTAELWRSIEPVYAAILGHPFVAGLTDGSLPRPSFQFYAVQDALYLREFARALSLTAARAPRDEWIIMFNEHAAGSLKVERALHESFFKEFGLGPGDVAS
;
A
#
# COMPACT_ATOMS: atom_id res chain seq x y z
N MET A 1 24.57 14.00 10.69
CA MET A 1 23.16 13.97 10.27
C MET A 1 22.46 12.80 10.96
N ARG A 2 21.13 12.77 11.06
CA ARG A 2 20.43 11.55 11.52
C ARG A 2 20.50 10.51 10.40
N PHE A 3 20.64 9.22 10.73
CA PHE A 3 20.67 8.14 9.73
C PHE A 3 19.46 8.17 8.79
N THR A 4 18.27 8.48 9.31
CA THR A 4 17.07 8.65 8.49
C THR A 4 17.19 9.77 7.46
N ALA A 5 17.91 10.84 7.75
CA ALA A 5 18.15 11.93 6.80
C ALA A 5 19.10 11.48 5.67
N GLU A 6 20.07 10.61 5.97
CA GLU A 6 20.97 10.04 4.97
C GLU A 6 20.21 9.11 4.02
N LEU A 7 19.32 8.26 4.55
CA LEU A 7 18.44 7.40 3.74
C LEU A 7 17.53 8.23 2.83
N TRP A 8 16.90 9.28 3.36
CA TRP A 8 16.07 10.19 2.56
C TRP A 8 16.86 10.84 1.43
N ARG A 9 18.05 11.37 1.72
CA ARG A 9 18.91 11.97 0.69
C ARG A 9 19.30 10.95 -0.38
N SER A 10 19.50 9.68 0.00
CA SER A 10 19.90 8.64 -0.95
C SER A 10 18.81 8.29 -1.98
N ILE A 11 17.53 8.47 -1.63
CA ILE A 11 16.41 8.15 -2.50
C ILE A 11 15.81 9.37 -3.19
N GLU A 12 16.35 10.56 -2.99
CA GLU A 12 15.82 11.82 -3.53
C GLU A 12 15.53 11.76 -5.05
N PRO A 13 16.41 11.17 -5.92
CA PRO A 13 16.09 11.02 -7.34
C PRO A 13 14.90 10.09 -7.61
N VAL A 14 14.75 9.01 -6.82
CA VAL A 14 13.63 8.07 -6.94
C VAL A 14 12.33 8.73 -6.51
N TYR A 15 12.35 9.46 -5.41
CA TYR A 15 11.18 10.19 -4.93
C TYR A 15 10.73 11.27 -5.93
N ALA A 16 11.68 12.02 -6.50
CA ALA A 16 11.38 12.98 -7.57
C ALA A 16 10.75 12.30 -8.80
N ALA A 17 11.23 11.12 -9.19
CA ALA A 17 10.65 10.35 -10.30
C ALA A 17 9.22 9.88 -9.99
N ILE A 18 8.94 9.46 -8.75
CA ILE A 18 7.58 9.09 -8.31
C ILE A 18 6.64 10.29 -8.41
N LEU A 19 7.06 11.47 -7.93
CA LEU A 19 6.25 12.68 -8.01
C LEU A 19 5.97 13.13 -9.45
N GLY A 20 6.93 12.92 -10.36
CA GLY A 20 6.78 13.22 -11.79
C GLY A 20 6.07 12.12 -12.60
N HIS A 21 5.66 11.01 -11.97
CA HIS A 21 5.09 9.88 -12.69
C HIS A 21 3.68 10.21 -13.23
N PRO A 22 3.34 9.87 -14.49
CA PRO A 22 2.03 10.19 -15.09
C PRO A 22 0.83 9.68 -14.28
N PHE A 23 0.99 8.56 -13.57
CA PHE A 23 -0.04 8.04 -12.67
C PHE A 23 -0.37 9.01 -11.52
N VAL A 24 0.65 9.53 -10.83
CA VAL A 24 0.48 10.44 -9.68
C VAL A 24 -0.02 11.80 -10.14
N ALA A 25 0.54 12.31 -11.25
CA ALA A 25 0.07 13.55 -11.86
C ALA A 25 -1.41 13.43 -12.28
N GLY A 26 -1.77 12.37 -13.01
CA GLY A 26 -3.14 12.12 -13.44
C GLY A 26 -4.13 11.92 -12.30
N LEU A 27 -3.69 11.31 -11.19
CA LEU A 27 -4.52 11.16 -10.00
C LEU A 27 -4.76 12.51 -9.31
N THR A 28 -3.77 13.41 -9.37
CA THR A 28 -3.83 14.74 -8.74
C THR A 28 -4.69 15.71 -9.55
N ASP A 29 -4.59 15.70 -10.88
CA ASP A 29 -5.33 16.61 -11.76
C ASP A 29 -6.65 16.03 -12.31
N GLY A 30 -6.93 14.76 -12.01
CA GLY A 30 -8.16 14.06 -12.42
C GLY A 30 -8.13 13.50 -13.85
N SER A 31 -7.00 13.58 -14.56
CA SER A 31 -6.85 13.05 -15.92
C SER A 31 -6.53 11.56 -15.99
N LEU A 32 -6.27 10.89 -14.85
CA LEU A 32 -5.94 9.46 -14.81
C LEU A 32 -7.04 8.62 -15.45
N PRO A 33 -6.73 7.77 -16.46
CA PRO A 33 -7.70 6.86 -17.02
C PRO A 33 -8.24 5.90 -15.94
N ARG A 34 -9.57 5.76 -15.87
CA ARG A 34 -10.23 4.87 -14.92
C ARG A 34 -9.68 3.43 -14.92
N PRO A 35 -9.36 2.80 -16.07
CA PRO A 35 -8.76 1.46 -16.08
C PRO A 35 -7.40 1.38 -15.37
N SER A 36 -6.58 2.42 -15.45
CA SER A 36 -5.29 2.48 -14.75
C SER A 36 -5.49 2.53 -13.24
N PHE A 37 -6.46 3.31 -12.76
CA PHE A 37 -6.82 3.35 -11.35
C PHE A 37 -7.37 2.00 -10.87
N GLN A 38 -8.28 1.38 -11.62
CA GLN A 38 -8.84 0.07 -11.29
C GLN A 38 -7.76 -1.00 -11.15
N PHE A 39 -6.82 -1.04 -12.10
CA PHE A 39 -5.68 -1.96 -12.03
C PHE A 39 -4.84 -1.71 -10.78
N TYR A 40 -4.49 -0.45 -10.51
CA TYR A 40 -3.73 -0.07 -9.30
C TYR A 40 -4.45 -0.52 -8.03
N ALA A 41 -5.74 -0.24 -7.91
CA ALA A 41 -6.58 -0.60 -6.78
C ALA A 41 -6.58 -2.11 -6.48
N VAL A 42 -6.69 -2.94 -7.51
CA VAL A 42 -6.62 -4.40 -7.40
C VAL A 42 -5.24 -4.84 -6.90
N GLN A 43 -4.17 -4.27 -7.46
CA GLN A 43 -2.81 -4.58 -7.03
C GLN A 43 -2.49 -4.09 -5.61
N ASP A 44 -3.04 -2.95 -5.20
CA ASP A 44 -2.88 -2.39 -3.86
C ASP A 44 -3.50 -3.32 -2.79
N ALA A 45 -4.67 -3.91 -3.07
CA ALA A 45 -5.28 -4.91 -2.20
C ALA A 45 -4.39 -6.15 -2.00
N LEU A 46 -3.81 -6.68 -3.09
CA LEU A 46 -2.86 -7.80 -3.02
C LEU A 46 -1.59 -7.43 -2.24
N TYR A 47 -1.08 -6.23 -2.45
CA TYR A 47 0.06 -5.68 -1.72
C TYR A 47 -0.21 -5.58 -0.22
N LEU A 48 -1.38 -5.07 0.20
CA LEU A 48 -1.72 -4.87 1.62
C LEU A 48 -1.71 -6.16 2.43
N ARG A 49 -2.08 -7.30 1.81
CA ARG A 49 -2.00 -8.61 2.48
C ARG A 49 -0.57 -8.99 2.82
N GLU A 50 0.35 -8.85 1.86
CA GLU A 50 1.76 -9.19 2.07
C GLU A 50 2.46 -8.14 2.96
N PHE A 51 2.04 -6.87 2.86
CA PHE A 51 2.48 -5.81 3.76
C PHE A 51 2.10 -6.09 5.21
N ALA A 52 0.88 -6.58 5.47
CA ALA A 52 0.47 -7.01 6.81
C ALA A 52 1.37 -8.12 7.38
N ARG A 53 1.75 -9.11 6.56
CA ARG A 53 2.68 -10.16 6.97
C ARG A 53 4.06 -9.60 7.33
N ALA A 54 4.57 -8.65 6.54
CA ALA A 54 5.85 -7.99 6.82
C ALA A 54 5.82 -7.20 8.13
N LEU A 55 4.70 -6.54 8.44
CA LEU A 55 4.50 -5.85 9.71
C LEU A 55 4.49 -6.82 10.90
N SER A 56 3.79 -7.96 10.79
CA SER A 56 3.81 -8.99 11.84
C SER A 56 5.20 -9.59 12.05
N LEU A 57 5.99 -9.79 10.99
CA LEU A 57 7.38 -10.25 11.12
C LEU A 57 8.27 -9.20 11.81
N THR A 58 8.04 -7.91 11.50
CA THR A 58 8.72 -6.80 12.17
C THR A 58 8.36 -6.74 13.65
N ALA A 59 7.08 -6.92 13.98
CA ALA A 59 6.60 -6.99 15.37
C ALA A 59 7.32 -8.09 16.15
N ALA A 60 7.44 -9.30 15.58
CA ALA A 60 8.12 -10.42 16.22
C ALA A 60 9.62 -10.17 16.51
N ARG A 61 10.24 -9.21 15.83
CA ARG A 61 11.66 -8.82 16.00
C ARG A 61 11.83 -7.53 16.80
N ALA A 62 10.75 -6.85 17.16
CA ALA A 62 10.82 -5.54 17.78
C ALA A 62 11.34 -5.66 19.24
N PRO A 63 12.31 -4.81 19.64
CA PRO A 63 12.91 -4.89 20.97
C PRO A 63 12.09 -4.23 22.09
N ARG A 64 10.91 -3.66 21.77
CA ARG A 64 10.06 -2.93 22.73
C ARG A 64 8.60 -3.30 22.57
N ASP A 65 7.93 -3.55 23.68
CA ASP A 65 6.51 -3.93 23.72
C ASP A 65 5.62 -2.91 23.01
N GLU A 66 5.89 -1.62 23.19
CA GLU A 66 5.17 -0.52 22.51
C GLU A 66 5.23 -0.62 20.98
N TRP A 67 6.36 -1.10 20.43
CA TRP A 67 6.53 -1.29 18.99
C TRP A 67 5.88 -2.58 18.52
N ILE A 68 5.93 -3.64 19.33
CA ILE A 68 5.21 -4.90 19.05
C ILE A 68 3.72 -4.62 18.88
N ILE A 69 3.13 -3.86 19.81
CA ILE A 69 1.72 -3.47 19.77
C ILE A 69 1.44 -2.66 18.50
N MET A 70 2.19 -1.58 18.27
CA MET A 70 2.03 -0.71 17.10
C MET A 70 2.07 -1.50 15.77
N PHE A 71 3.07 -2.38 15.58
CA PHE A 71 3.19 -3.14 14.34
C PHE A 71 2.06 -4.16 14.14
N ASN A 72 1.59 -4.81 15.21
CA ASN A 72 0.45 -5.72 15.13
C ASN A 72 -0.86 -4.98 14.84
N GLU A 73 -1.07 -3.80 15.43
CA GLU A 73 -2.22 -2.95 15.13
C GLU A 73 -2.22 -2.51 13.66
N HIS A 74 -1.08 -2.09 13.13
CA HIS A 74 -0.95 -1.75 11.71
C HIS A 74 -1.17 -2.97 10.81
N ALA A 75 -0.64 -4.14 11.15
CA ALA A 75 -0.87 -5.37 10.39
C ALA A 75 -2.37 -5.72 10.33
N ALA A 76 -3.05 -5.67 11.47
CA ALA A 76 -4.49 -5.89 11.54
C ALA A 76 -5.28 -4.82 10.76
N GLY A 77 -4.83 -3.56 10.80
CA GLY A 77 -5.38 -2.46 10.02
C GLY A 77 -5.30 -2.73 8.51
N SER A 78 -4.11 -3.08 8.00
CA SER A 78 -3.90 -3.39 6.58
C SER A 78 -4.81 -4.53 6.09
N LEU A 79 -5.00 -5.58 6.88
CA LEU A 79 -5.91 -6.69 6.53
C LEU A 79 -7.39 -6.26 6.51
N LYS A 80 -7.79 -5.33 7.39
CA LYS A 80 -9.17 -4.81 7.39
C LYS A 80 -9.42 -3.92 6.17
N VAL A 81 -8.45 -3.09 5.80
CA VAL A 81 -8.53 -2.22 4.62
C VAL A 81 -8.58 -3.05 3.34
N GLU A 82 -7.73 -4.08 3.23
CA GLU A 82 -7.72 -5.00 2.09
C GLU A 82 -9.10 -5.65 1.88
N ARG A 83 -9.73 -6.19 2.93
CA ARG A 83 -11.08 -6.76 2.84
C ARG A 83 -12.13 -5.75 2.41
N ALA A 84 -12.10 -4.54 2.97
CA ALA A 84 -13.05 -3.49 2.64
C ALA A 84 -12.90 -3.04 1.17
N LEU A 85 -11.66 -2.90 0.70
CA LEU A 85 -11.36 -2.59 -0.71
C LEU A 85 -11.89 -3.69 -1.62
N HIS A 86 -11.62 -4.96 -1.31
CA HIS A 86 -12.15 -6.10 -2.05
C HIS A 86 -13.67 -6.07 -2.17
N GLU A 87 -14.38 -5.94 -1.04
CA GLU A 87 -15.85 -5.89 -1.02
C GLU A 87 -16.39 -4.70 -1.84
N SER A 88 -15.74 -3.54 -1.75
CA SER A 88 -16.11 -2.35 -2.50
C SER A 88 -15.86 -2.51 -4.01
N PHE A 89 -14.75 -3.11 -4.42
CA PHE A 89 -14.40 -3.28 -5.83
C PHE A 89 -15.26 -4.35 -6.52
N PHE A 90 -15.60 -5.44 -5.82
CA PHE A 90 -16.57 -6.40 -6.34
C PHE A 90 -17.92 -5.73 -6.62
N LYS A 91 -18.33 -4.80 -5.74
CA LYS A 91 -19.59 -4.08 -5.90
C LYS A 91 -19.53 -2.98 -6.97
N GLU A 92 -18.46 -2.19 -7.01
CA GLU A 92 -18.36 -1.03 -7.91
C GLU A 92 -17.97 -1.41 -9.34
N PHE A 93 -17.14 -2.46 -9.51
CA PHE A 93 -16.62 -2.86 -10.81
C PHE A 93 -17.27 -4.13 -11.37
N GLY A 94 -18.21 -4.73 -10.65
CA GLY A 94 -18.90 -5.96 -11.09
C GLY A 94 -17.95 -7.16 -11.24
N LEU A 95 -16.81 -7.13 -10.56
CA LEU A 95 -15.82 -8.19 -10.58
C LEU A 95 -16.30 -9.37 -9.71
N GLY A 96 -15.86 -10.59 -10.04
CA GLY A 96 -16.11 -11.79 -9.24
C GLY A 96 -14.85 -12.24 -8.49
N PRO A 97 -14.96 -13.12 -7.48
CA PRO A 97 -13.82 -13.57 -6.65
C PRO A 97 -12.60 -14.11 -7.41
N GLY A 98 -12.77 -14.57 -8.66
CA GLY A 98 -11.69 -15.04 -9.52
C GLY A 98 -10.89 -13.95 -10.23
N ASP A 99 -11.37 -12.71 -10.28
CA ASP A 99 -10.71 -11.61 -10.99
C ASP A 99 -9.58 -10.96 -10.16
N VAL A 100 -9.53 -11.28 -8.87
CA VAL A 100 -8.52 -10.76 -7.93
C VAL A 100 -7.58 -11.85 -7.41
N ALA A 101 -7.81 -13.11 -7.81
CA ALA A 101 -6.96 -14.22 -7.42
C ALA A 101 -5.91 -14.50 -8.50
N SER A 102 -4.67 -14.06 -8.26
CA SER A 102 -3.46 -14.68 -8.80
C SER A 102 -2.35 -14.58 -7.77
#